data_AF-A0A218Z682-F1
#
_entry.id   AF-A0A218Z682-F1
#
_cell.length_a   1.000
_cell.length_b   1.000
_cell.length_c   1.000
_cell.angle_alpha   90.00
_cell.angle_beta   90.00
_cell.angle_gamma   90.00
#
_symmetry.space_group_name_H-M   'P 1'
#
loop_
_entity.id
_entity.type
_entity.pdbx_description
1 polymer ?
#
loop_
_entity_poly.entity_id
_entity_poly.type
_entity_poly.pdbx_seq_one_letter_code
_entity_poly.pdbx_strand_id
1 'polypeptide(L)'
;MAHHRYAEIMLDVERMIEDHIEHQKVGLQGQSKLKLLVPSIGTFFTRLPLADAFRYQDRRRYISSRRFVPPSFNDIRLILNTAQLMGVTASGPLDLATFDGDVTLYDDGKSLEPSNPVIERIIYLMSNGTKIGIVTAAGYTEAERYYGRLHGLLEAVKASTLLTTAQKQNLMVMGGESNFLFVYNESSPYLLQHLPRRSWILPSMSTWTQATITTLLDLAEFSLRECVQNLSLQATILRKERAVGIIPSLPGAKFPRESLEETVLVVQKKLEMSDVGRQLPFCAFNGGNDVFVDIGDKSWGVLVCQEYFGRGGKGGGEAIKGERTLHVGDQFLSAGSNDFKARVVGTTAWIASPEETVDLLDELGTMIRHGKGQDARCGVESLDGGLGRDLLERIDMLFQKHPAPGSGE
;
A
#
# COMPACT_ATOMS: atom_id res chain seq x y z
N MET A 1 34.45 6.81 4.61
CA MET A 1 34.25 8.07 3.85
C MET A 1 32.92 8.06 3.07
N ALA A 2 32.66 7.06 2.20
CA ALA A 2 31.41 6.99 1.44
C ALA A 2 30.14 6.89 2.32
N HIS A 3 30.15 6.05 3.36
CA HIS A 3 29.05 5.93 4.33
C HIS A 3 28.61 7.29 4.91
N HIS A 4 29.54 8.08 5.46
CA HIS A 4 29.24 9.40 6.02
C HIS A 4 28.64 10.34 4.98
N ARG A 5 29.22 10.39 3.78
CA ARG A 5 28.75 11.26 2.71
C ARG A 5 27.32 10.94 2.26
N TYR A 6 26.98 9.66 2.12
CA TYR A 6 25.61 9.27 1.79
C TYR A 6 24.63 9.58 2.93
N ALA A 7 25.01 9.36 4.18
CA ALA A 7 24.18 9.73 5.32
C ALA A 7 23.94 11.26 5.41
N GLU A 8 24.95 12.08 5.10
CA GLU A 8 24.81 13.54 5.02
C GLU A 8 23.86 13.97 3.91
N ILE A 9 23.98 13.38 2.72
CA ILE A 9 23.04 13.66 1.60
C ILE A 9 21.60 13.30 2.01
N MET A 10 21.41 12.14 2.65
CA MET A 10 20.09 11.73 3.13
C MET A 10 19.53 12.69 4.18
N LEU A 11 20.37 13.19 5.08
CA LEU A 11 19.99 14.20 6.07
C LEU A 11 19.59 15.54 5.43
N ASP A 12 20.28 15.96 4.37
CA ASP A 12 19.91 17.18 3.64
C ASP A 12 18.55 17.04 2.93
N VAL A 13 18.27 15.87 2.35
CA VAL A 13 16.95 15.57 1.77
C VAL A 13 15.87 15.49 2.86
N GLU A 14 16.18 14.86 3.99
CA GLU A 14 15.29 14.78 5.15
C GLU A 14 14.88 16.17 5.64
N ARG A 15 15.82 17.11 5.78
CA ARG A 15 15.51 18.51 6.13
C ARG A 15 14.61 19.21 5.12
N MET A 16 14.75 18.89 3.83
CA MET A 16 13.85 19.43 2.80
C MET A 16 12.43 18.86 2.90
N ILE A 17 12.30 17.59 3.32
CA ILE A 17 11.00 16.97 3.60
C ILE A 17 10.37 17.59 4.85
N GLU A 18 11.16 17.86 5.89
CA GLU A 18 10.70 18.55 7.09
C GLU A 18 10.20 19.96 6.79
N ASP A 19 10.94 20.74 6.01
CA ASP A 19 10.50 22.05 5.49
C ASP A 19 9.16 21.92 4.76
N HIS A 20 9.00 20.90 3.90
CA HIS A 20 7.76 20.65 3.19
C HIS A 20 6.60 20.34 4.16
N ILE A 21 6.82 19.49 5.16
CA ILE A 21 5.83 19.14 6.19
C ILE A 21 5.38 20.39 6.97
N GLU A 22 6.31 21.27 7.36
CA GLU A 22 5.94 22.51 8.05
C GLU A 22 5.09 23.44 7.17
N HIS A 23 5.41 23.56 5.88
CA HIS A 23 4.58 24.30 4.94
C HIS A 23 3.21 23.64 4.74
N GLN A 24 3.12 22.30 4.72
CA GLN A 24 1.84 21.59 4.63
C GLN A 24 0.91 21.91 5.80
N LYS A 25 1.43 21.99 7.04
CA LYS A 25 0.63 22.28 8.24
C LYS A 25 -0.08 23.63 8.19
N VAL A 26 0.49 24.60 7.47
CA VAL A 26 -0.08 25.95 7.30
C VAL A 26 -0.73 26.16 5.93
N GLY A 27 -0.87 25.11 5.11
CA GLY A 27 -1.49 25.18 3.77
C GLY A 27 -0.64 25.90 2.72
N LEU A 28 0.66 26.03 2.93
CA LEU A 28 1.61 26.71 2.05
C LEU A 28 2.61 25.74 1.37
N GLN A 29 2.29 24.44 1.29
CA GLN A 29 3.17 23.40 0.72
C GLN A 29 3.63 23.70 -0.71
N GLY A 30 2.84 24.48 -1.47
CA GLY A 30 3.20 25.00 -2.79
C GLY A 30 4.47 25.86 -2.82
N GLN A 31 4.87 26.43 -1.69
CA GLN A 31 6.00 27.35 -1.55
C GLN A 31 7.27 26.69 -1.02
N SER A 32 7.18 25.45 -0.54
CA SER A 32 8.35 24.72 -0.01
C SER A 32 9.41 24.47 -1.09
N LYS A 33 10.68 24.39 -0.66
CA LYS A 33 11.79 24.11 -1.58
C LYS A 33 11.64 22.76 -2.28
N LEU A 34 11.15 21.75 -1.56
CA LEU A 34 10.95 20.41 -2.12
C LEU A 34 9.91 20.41 -3.26
N LYS A 35 8.83 21.18 -3.13
CA LYS A 35 7.80 21.27 -4.18
C LYS A 35 8.33 21.93 -5.46
N LEU A 36 9.25 22.88 -5.34
CA LEU A 36 9.93 23.49 -6.49
C LEU A 36 10.82 22.49 -7.23
N LEU A 37 11.57 21.66 -6.50
CA LEU A 37 12.46 20.65 -7.11
C LEU A 37 11.71 19.44 -7.65
N VAL A 38 10.64 19.04 -6.97
CA VAL A 38 9.82 17.87 -7.33
C VAL A 38 8.36 18.31 -7.40
N PRO A 39 7.89 18.88 -8.53
CA PRO A 39 6.53 19.39 -8.67
C PRO A 39 5.44 18.34 -8.42
N SER A 40 5.75 17.06 -8.64
CA SER A 40 4.87 15.91 -8.41
C SER A 40 4.83 15.43 -6.95
N ILE A 41 5.59 16.05 -6.03
CA ILE A 41 5.61 15.65 -4.63
C ILE A 41 4.23 15.84 -3.99
N GLY A 42 3.81 14.83 -3.23
CA GLY A 42 2.54 14.77 -2.54
C GLY A 42 2.65 15.15 -1.07
N THR A 43 1.65 14.72 -0.32
CA THR A 43 1.56 14.92 1.14
C THR A 43 2.47 13.95 1.87
N PHE A 44 3.25 14.43 2.83
CA PHE A 44 3.86 13.58 3.86
C PHE A 44 2.97 13.52 5.10
N PHE A 45 2.79 12.32 5.64
CA PHE A 45 2.00 12.09 6.86
C PHE A 45 2.87 11.96 8.10
N THR A 46 4.14 11.61 7.94
CA THR A 46 5.11 11.44 9.01
C THR A 46 6.42 12.11 8.63
N ARG A 47 7.28 12.37 9.62
CA ARG A 47 8.70 12.64 9.33
C ARG A 47 9.34 11.39 8.74
N LEU A 48 10.35 11.59 7.90
CA LEU A 48 11.11 10.51 7.26
C LEU A 48 12.58 10.62 7.66
N PRO A 49 13.04 9.86 8.67
CA PRO A 49 14.44 9.88 9.11
C PRO A 49 15.34 9.14 8.10
N LEU A 50 15.56 9.76 6.93
CA LEU A 50 16.28 9.17 5.80
C LEU A 50 17.73 8.83 6.15
N ALA A 51 18.39 9.64 6.98
CA ALA A 51 19.77 9.36 7.37
C ALA A 51 19.86 8.07 8.19
N ASP A 52 18.92 7.85 9.11
CA ASP A 52 18.86 6.64 9.94
C ASP A 52 18.39 5.43 9.15
N ALA A 53 17.41 5.61 8.26
CA ALA A 53 16.97 4.57 7.34
C ALA A 53 18.09 4.13 6.39
N PHE A 54 18.91 5.07 5.90
CA PHE A 54 20.11 4.75 5.13
C PHE A 54 21.10 3.94 5.95
N ARG A 55 21.42 4.36 7.18
CA ARG A 55 22.34 3.60 8.05
C ARG A 55 21.82 2.20 8.31
N TYR A 56 20.52 2.05 8.54
CA TYR A 56 19.87 0.76 8.73
C TYR A 56 20.07 -0.15 7.52
N GLN A 57 19.75 0.35 6.31
CA GLN A 57 19.86 -0.44 5.09
C GLN A 57 21.30 -0.67 4.64
N ASP A 58 22.19 0.29 4.85
CA ASP A 58 23.61 0.17 4.52
C ASP A 58 24.29 -0.93 5.35
N ARG A 59 23.92 -1.09 6.62
CA ARG A 59 24.43 -2.19 7.46
C ARG A 59 24.02 -3.57 6.96
N ARG A 60 22.86 -3.70 6.31
CA ARG A 60 22.32 -4.96 5.80
C ARG A 60 22.82 -5.28 4.39
N ARG A 61 22.90 -4.26 3.54
CA ARG A 61 23.13 -4.40 2.10
C ARG A 61 24.49 -3.88 1.63
N TYR A 62 25.28 -3.31 2.54
CA TYR A 62 26.62 -2.77 2.27
C TYR A 62 26.64 -1.79 1.08
N ILE A 63 25.58 -0.99 0.95
CA ILE A 63 25.30 -0.06 -0.15
C ILE A 63 26.52 0.82 -0.44
N SER A 64 27.11 1.40 0.61
CA SER A 64 28.23 2.35 0.58
C SER A 64 29.60 1.69 0.48
N SER A 65 29.68 0.37 0.68
CA SER A 65 30.92 -0.40 0.61
C SER A 65 31.21 -0.94 -0.80
N ARG A 66 30.23 -0.86 -1.72
CA ARG A 66 30.40 -1.25 -3.12
C ARG A 66 31.41 -0.33 -3.80
N ARG A 67 32.36 -0.93 -4.53
CA ARG A 67 33.45 -0.19 -5.21
C ARG A 67 33.07 0.33 -6.60
N PHE A 68 32.27 -0.43 -7.34
CA PHE A 68 32.00 -0.18 -8.78
C PHE A 68 30.52 0.03 -9.08
N VAL A 69 29.64 -0.17 -8.11
CA VAL A 69 28.19 -0.08 -8.28
C VAL A 69 27.67 0.97 -7.29
N PRO A 70 27.15 2.12 -7.76
CA PRO A 70 26.57 3.13 -6.89
C PRO A 70 25.22 2.66 -6.31
N PRO A 71 24.65 3.39 -5.33
CA PRO A 71 23.25 3.20 -4.92
C PRO A 71 22.30 3.17 -6.12
N SER A 72 21.56 2.08 -6.24
CA SER A 72 20.57 1.85 -7.29
C SER A 72 19.22 2.46 -6.92
N PHE A 73 18.30 2.49 -7.89
CA PHE A 73 16.90 2.84 -7.62
C PHE A 73 16.28 2.01 -6.49
N ASN A 74 16.51 0.69 -6.51
CA ASN A 74 15.99 -0.22 -5.49
C ASN A 74 16.60 0.05 -4.11
N ASP A 75 17.88 0.42 -4.03
CA ASP A 75 18.50 0.80 -2.76
C ASP A 75 17.78 2.02 -2.15
N ILE A 76 17.52 3.05 -2.96
CA ILE A 76 16.81 4.27 -2.51
C ILE A 76 15.37 3.96 -2.13
N ARG A 77 14.65 3.15 -2.92
CA ARG A 77 13.29 2.70 -2.63
C ARG A 77 13.20 2.00 -1.28
N LEU A 78 14.13 1.09 -0.98
CA LEU A 78 14.13 0.36 0.27
C LEU A 78 14.52 1.24 1.47
N ILE A 79 15.42 2.21 1.27
CA ILE A 79 15.70 3.24 2.30
C ILE A 79 14.45 4.06 2.60
N LEU A 80 13.70 4.48 1.58
CA LEU A 80 12.44 5.21 1.75
C LEU A 80 11.37 4.36 2.45
N ASN A 81 11.28 3.07 2.13
CA ASN A 81 10.38 2.14 2.84
C ASN A 81 10.73 2.08 4.33
N THR A 82 12.01 1.88 4.69
CA THR A 82 12.44 1.88 6.09
C THR A 82 12.20 3.22 6.79
N ALA A 83 12.44 4.35 6.11
CA ALA A 83 12.15 5.67 6.66
C ALA A 83 10.64 5.85 6.95
N GLN A 84 9.78 5.31 6.10
CA GLN A 84 8.34 5.30 6.32
C GLN A 84 7.93 4.40 7.50
N LEU A 85 8.56 3.22 7.65
CA LEU A 85 8.33 2.37 8.84
C LEU A 85 8.77 3.08 10.13
N MET A 86 9.94 3.72 10.11
CA MET A 86 10.43 4.51 11.25
C MET A 86 9.49 5.69 11.56
N GLY A 87 9.01 6.39 10.52
CA GLY A 87 8.08 7.51 10.65
C GLY A 87 6.75 7.09 11.26
N VAL A 88 6.09 6.06 10.71
CA VAL A 88 4.77 5.61 11.18
C VAL A 88 4.83 5.06 12.60
N THR A 89 5.91 4.35 12.95
CA THR A 89 6.08 3.81 14.32
C THR A 89 6.46 4.89 15.34
N ALA A 90 7.17 5.94 14.92
CA ALA A 90 7.44 7.11 15.78
C ALA A 90 6.19 7.98 16.03
N SER A 91 5.23 7.97 15.10
CA SER A 91 3.88 8.57 15.27
C SER A 91 2.96 7.73 16.17
N GLY A 92 3.45 6.59 16.69
CA GLY A 92 2.82 5.70 17.66
C GLY A 92 2.39 4.35 17.05
N PRO A 93 1.46 3.60 17.70
CA PRO A 93 1.02 2.29 17.17
C PRO A 93 0.53 2.34 15.72
N LEU A 94 0.82 1.30 14.93
CA LEU A 94 0.22 1.18 13.60
C LEU A 94 -1.24 0.75 13.72
N ASP A 95 -2.18 1.64 13.40
CA ASP A 95 -3.61 1.36 13.54
C ASP A 95 -4.16 0.61 12.33
N LEU A 96 -3.69 0.91 11.12
CA LEU A 96 -4.13 0.27 9.88
C LEU A 96 -2.94 -0.09 8.99
N ALA A 97 -2.85 -1.36 8.60
CA ALA A 97 -2.05 -1.80 7.47
C ALA A 97 -2.98 -2.22 6.33
N THR A 98 -2.76 -1.70 5.14
CA THR A 98 -3.44 -2.15 3.93
C THR A 98 -2.45 -2.77 2.98
N PHE A 99 -2.87 -3.80 2.27
CA PHE A 99 -2.05 -4.56 1.34
C PHE A 99 -2.76 -4.63 0.01
N ASP A 100 -2.02 -4.39 -1.06
CA ASP A 100 -2.44 -4.89 -2.36
C ASP A 100 -2.43 -6.43 -2.39
N GLY A 101 -3.21 -7.02 -3.30
CA GLY A 101 -3.26 -8.46 -3.50
C GLY A 101 -2.09 -8.95 -4.35
N ASP A 102 -2.26 -8.86 -5.66
CA ASP A 102 -1.32 -9.38 -6.65
C ASP A 102 0.06 -8.72 -6.55
N VAL A 103 1.11 -9.53 -6.68
CA VAL A 103 2.54 -9.15 -6.61
C VAL A 103 2.99 -8.54 -5.27
N THR A 104 2.07 -8.43 -4.32
CA THR A 104 2.31 -7.93 -2.97
C THR A 104 2.22 -9.02 -1.91
N LEU A 105 1.11 -9.77 -1.88
CA LEU A 105 0.91 -10.88 -0.93
C LEU A 105 1.25 -12.24 -1.55
N TYR A 106 1.06 -12.37 -2.86
CA TYR A 106 1.29 -13.57 -3.65
C TYR A 106 1.66 -13.19 -5.08
N ASP A 107 2.29 -14.10 -5.82
CA ASP A 107 2.62 -13.85 -7.23
C ASP A 107 1.37 -13.59 -8.06
N ASP A 108 1.54 -12.88 -9.18
CA ASP A 108 0.47 -12.54 -10.13
C ASP A 108 -0.41 -13.75 -10.49
N GLY A 109 -1.71 -13.59 -10.27
CA GLY A 109 -2.74 -14.59 -10.58
C GLY A 109 -2.76 -15.81 -9.64
N LYS A 110 -1.90 -15.85 -8.61
CA LYS A 110 -1.89 -16.93 -7.61
C LYS A 110 -2.76 -16.59 -6.39
N SER A 111 -2.78 -17.51 -5.43
CA SER A 111 -3.50 -17.42 -4.17
C SER A 111 -2.52 -17.35 -2.99
N LEU A 112 -2.99 -16.81 -1.88
CA LEU A 112 -2.28 -16.80 -0.61
C LEU A 112 -2.41 -18.17 0.06
N GLU A 113 -1.47 -19.06 -0.25
CA GLU A 113 -1.42 -20.42 0.31
C GLU A 113 -1.06 -20.42 1.81
N PRO A 114 -1.52 -21.41 2.60
CA PRO A 114 -1.27 -21.48 4.05
C PRO A 114 0.20 -21.46 4.45
N SER A 115 1.11 -21.92 3.59
CA SER A 115 2.55 -21.93 3.83
C SER A 115 3.24 -20.58 3.59
N ASN A 116 2.51 -19.56 3.12
CA ASN A 116 3.12 -18.27 2.79
C ASN A 116 3.55 -17.53 4.08
N PRO A 117 4.85 -17.18 4.22
CA PRO A 117 5.39 -16.58 5.43
C PRO A 117 4.76 -15.22 5.79
N VAL A 118 4.14 -14.51 4.85
CA VAL A 118 3.47 -13.23 5.12
C VAL A 118 2.31 -13.38 6.11
N ILE A 119 1.66 -14.56 6.14
CA ILE A 119 0.49 -14.82 6.98
C ILE A 119 0.83 -14.65 8.46
N GLU A 120 1.92 -15.26 8.92
CA GLU A 120 2.34 -15.16 10.33
C GLU A 120 2.62 -13.70 10.76
N ARG A 121 3.14 -12.89 9.83
CA ARG A 121 3.44 -11.47 10.06
C ARG A 121 2.16 -10.63 10.12
N ILE A 122 1.18 -10.91 9.26
CA ILE A 122 -0.14 -10.28 9.31
C ILE A 122 -0.85 -10.65 10.64
N ILE A 123 -0.83 -11.92 11.04
CA ILE A 123 -1.38 -12.37 12.34
C ILE A 123 -0.66 -11.66 13.50
N TYR A 124 0.67 -11.49 13.42
CA TYR A 124 1.42 -10.73 14.41
C TYR A 124 0.93 -9.28 14.50
N LEU A 125 0.76 -8.57 13.38
CA LEU A 125 0.20 -7.21 13.39
C LEU A 125 -1.20 -7.17 14.00
N MET A 126 -2.10 -8.09 13.61
CA MET A 126 -3.45 -8.19 14.16
C MET A 126 -3.45 -8.42 15.68
N SER A 127 -2.53 -9.27 16.18
CA SER A 127 -2.36 -9.53 17.62
C SER A 127 -1.90 -8.29 18.40
N ASN A 128 -1.28 -7.31 17.71
CA ASN A 128 -0.91 -6.01 18.26
C ASN A 128 -2.00 -4.94 18.08
N GLY A 129 -3.17 -5.31 17.56
CA GLY A 129 -4.33 -4.43 17.41
C GLY A 129 -4.45 -3.74 16.06
N THR A 130 -3.45 -3.89 15.18
CA THR A 130 -3.47 -3.33 13.83
C THR A 130 -4.62 -3.93 13.02
N LYS A 131 -5.34 -3.05 12.32
CA LYS A 131 -6.38 -3.42 11.36
C LYS A 131 -5.76 -3.74 10.01
N ILE A 132 -6.32 -4.72 9.31
CA ILE A 132 -5.81 -5.24 8.04
C ILE A 132 -6.88 -5.04 6.97
N GLY A 133 -6.54 -4.29 5.92
CA GLY A 133 -7.36 -4.16 4.71
C GLY A 133 -6.63 -4.76 3.51
N ILE A 134 -7.22 -5.74 2.83
CA ILE A 134 -6.71 -6.24 1.55
C ILE A 134 -7.42 -5.46 0.45
N VAL A 135 -6.72 -4.58 -0.27
CA VAL A 135 -7.29 -3.69 -1.29
C VAL A 135 -6.83 -4.17 -2.66
N THR A 136 -7.72 -4.73 -3.47
CA THR A 136 -7.37 -5.39 -4.73
C THR A 136 -8.18 -4.87 -5.91
N ALA A 137 -7.56 -4.80 -7.09
CA ALA A 137 -8.22 -4.52 -8.35
C ALA A 137 -9.21 -5.64 -8.78
N ALA A 138 -9.03 -6.86 -8.26
CA ALA A 138 -9.97 -7.95 -8.52
C ALA A 138 -11.37 -7.60 -7.99
N GLY A 139 -12.32 -7.36 -8.90
CA GLY A 139 -13.70 -7.00 -8.58
C GLY A 139 -14.68 -8.14 -8.82
N TYR A 140 -15.04 -8.83 -7.73
CA TYR A 140 -16.09 -9.84 -7.66
C TYR A 140 -17.21 -9.45 -6.70
N THR A 141 -18.42 -9.92 -6.99
CA THR A 141 -19.58 -9.81 -6.10
C THR A 141 -19.66 -10.97 -5.11
N GLU A 142 -19.03 -12.10 -5.41
CA GLU A 142 -19.09 -13.33 -4.64
C GLU A 142 -17.90 -13.47 -3.67
N ALA A 143 -18.21 -13.74 -2.40
CA ALA A 143 -17.19 -14.00 -1.36
C ALA A 143 -16.28 -15.19 -1.71
N GLU A 144 -16.81 -16.22 -2.38
CA GLU A 144 -16.08 -17.43 -2.78
C GLU A 144 -14.82 -17.13 -3.60
N ARG A 145 -14.89 -16.14 -4.51
CA ARG A 145 -13.76 -15.81 -5.38
C ARG A 145 -12.62 -15.16 -4.60
N TYR A 146 -12.94 -14.28 -3.65
CA TYR A 146 -11.93 -13.72 -2.75
C TYR A 146 -11.38 -14.79 -1.79
N TYR A 147 -12.22 -15.70 -1.32
CA TYR A 147 -11.76 -16.84 -0.51
C TYR A 147 -10.75 -17.68 -1.30
N GLY A 148 -11.03 -18.03 -2.56
CA GLY A 148 -10.07 -18.78 -3.39
C GLY A 148 -8.67 -18.13 -3.41
N ARG A 149 -8.60 -16.79 -3.49
CA ARG A 149 -7.34 -16.02 -3.48
C ARG A 149 -6.73 -15.85 -2.09
N LEU A 150 -7.51 -15.88 -1.01
CA LEU A 150 -7.07 -15.49 0.35
C LEU A 150 -7.23 -16.58 1.42
N HIS A 151 -7.59 -17.81 1.03
CA HIS A 151 -7.96 -18.88 1.94
C HIS A 151 -6.89 -19.16 3.00
N GLY A 152 -5.60 -19.12 2.66
CA GLY A 152 -4.52 -19.34 3.63
C GLY A 152 -4.54 -18.35 4.79
N LEU A 153 -4.77 -17.06 4.51
CA LEU A 153 -4.91 -16.03 5.55
C LEU A 153 -6.22 -16.17 6.32
N LEU A 154 -7.34 -16.38 5.63
CA LEU A 154 -8.67 -16.47 6.26
C LEU A 154 -8.75 -17.66 7.23
N GLU A 155 -8.26 -18.83 6.81
CA GLU A 155 -8.21 -20.02 7.66
C GLU A 155 -7.20 -19.85 8.80
N ALA A 156 -6.07 -19.17 8.58
CA ALA A 156 -5.13 -18.85 9.65
C ALA A 156 -5.73 -17.92 10.71
N VAL A 157 -6.52 -16.90 10.31
CA VAL A 157 -7.25 -16.04 11.26
C VAL A 157 -8.28 -16.85 12.05
N LYS A 158 -9.00 -17.76 11.40
CA LYS A 158 -9.96 -18.66 12.04
C LYS A 158 -9.29 -19.57 13.06
N ALA A 159 -8.21 -20.23 12.68
CA ALA A 159 -7.49 -21.19 13.52
C ALA A 159 -6.61 -20.54 14.61
N SER A 160 -6.30 -19.25 14.48
CA SER A 160 -5.37 -18.57 15.39
C SER A 160 -5.88 -18.55 16.84
N THR A 161 -5.02 -19.00 17.75
CA THR A 161 -5.18 -18.86 19.21
C THR A 161 -4.51 -17.60 19.74
N LEU A 162 -3.75 -16.88 18.91
CA LEU A 162 -3.10 -15.61 19.28
C LEU A 162 -4.07 -14.43 19.19
N LEU A 163 -5.09 -14.54 18.34
CA LEU A 163 -6.08 -13.48 18.12
C LEU A 163 -7.28 -13.67 19.04
N THR A 164 -7.64 -12.61 19.76
CA THR A 164 -8.95 -12.53 20.41
C THR A 164 -10.08 -12.50 19.37
N THR A 165 -11.31 -12.85 19.77
CA THR A 165 -12.49 -12.76 18.89
C THR A 165 -12.65 -11.37 18.28
N ALA A 166 -12.38 -10.31 19.05
CA ALA A 166 -12.41 -8.94 18.56
C ALA A 166 -11.30 -8.67 17.53
N GLN A 167 -10.09 -9.20 17.73
CA GLN A 167 -9.00 -9.03 16.77
C GLN A 167 -9.21 -9.79 15.47
N LYS A 168 -9.91 -10.94 15.48
CA LYS A 168 -10.27 -11.62 14.22
C LYS A 168 -11.14 -10.73 13.30
N GLN A 169 -11.93 -9.82 13.88
CA GLN A 169 -12.74 -8.84 13.14
C GLN A 169 -11.92 -7.69 12.55
N ASN A 170 -10.61 -7.63 12.79
CA ASN A 170 -9.71 -6.61 12.26
C ASN A 170 -9.29 -6.88 10.80
N LEU A 171 -9.98 -7.76 10.07
CA LEU A 171 -9.67 -8.09 8.68
C LEU A 171 -10.86 -7.75 7.78
N MET A 172 -10.57 -7.01 6.70
CA MET A 172 -11.51 -6.77 5.60
C MET A 172 -10.83 -6.89 4.24
N VAL A 173 -11.65 -7.10 3.22
CA VAL A 173 -11.25 -7.14 1.81
C VAL A 173 -12.04 -6.08 1.05
N MET A 174 -11.33 -5.18 0.39
CA MET A 174 -11.86 -4.19 -0.53
C MET A 174 -11.54 -4.63 -1.96
N GLY A 175 -12.55 -5.11 -2.68
CA GLY A 175 -12.42 -5.57 -4.06
C GLY A 175 -12.89 -4.57 -5.10
N GLY A 176 -12.38 -4.72 -6.32
CA GLY A 176 -12.57 -3.78 -7.41
C GLY A 176 -12.12 -2.38 -7.03
N GLU A 177 -10.97 -2.29 -6.34
CA GLU A 177 -10.34 -1.11 -5.75
C GLU A 177 -11.12 -0.41 -4.62
N SER A 178 -12.39 -0.08 -4.86
CA SER A 178 -13.27 0.62 -3.91
C SER A 178 -14.76 0.29 -4.13
N ASN A 179 -15.04 -0.89 -4.67
CA ASN A 179 -16.37 -1.24 -5.19
C ASN A 179 -17.13 -2.25 -4.33
N PHE A 180 -16.43 -3.23 -3.75
CA PHE A 180 -17.03 -4.30 -2.95
C PHE A 180 -16.31 -4.47 -1.62
N LEU A 181 -17.03 -4.38 -0.50
CA LEU A 181 -16.47 -4.55 0.83
C LEU A 181 -16.92 -5.88 1.44
N PHE A 182 -15.95 -6.66 1.90
CA PHE A 182 -16.16 -7.88 2.65
C PHE A 182 -15.48 -7.78 4.01
N VAL A 183 -16.16 -8.24 5.06
CA VAL A 183 -15.59 -8.33 6.40
C VAL A 183 -15.43 -9.79 6.80
N TYR A 184 -14.43 -10.08 7.63
CA TYR A 184 -14.25 -11.41 8.17
C TYR A 184 -15.48 -11.84 8.99
N ASN A 185 -16.02 -13.01 8.69
CA ASN A 185 -17.14 -13.61 9.43
C ASN A 185 -16.94 -15.12 9.51
N GLU A 186 -16.58 -15.60 10.70
CA GLU A 186 -16.29 -17.02 10.97
C GLU A 186 -17.47 -17.97 10.69
N SER A 187 -18.71 -17.46 10.76
CA SER A 187 -19.93 -18.22 10.47
C SER A 187 -20.29 -18.26 8.98
N SER A 188 -19.63 -17.44 8.14
CA SER A 188 -19.84 -17.45 6.69
C SER A 188 -19.13 -18.66 6.05
N PRO A 189 -19.72 -19.32 5.04
CA PRO A 189 -19.09 -20.48 4.37
C PRO A 189 -17.70 -20.18 3.80
N TYR A 190 -17.45 -18.93 3.42
CA TYR A 190 -16.18 -18.48 2.84
C TYR A 190 -15.42 -17.53 3.75
N LEU A 191 -15.75 -17.51 5.06
CA LEU A 191 -15.15 -16.65 6.09
C LEU A 191 -15.26 -15.14 5.82
N LEU A 192 -16.03 -14.76 4.80
CA LEU A 192 -16.23 -13.40 4.34
C LEU A 192 -17.72 -13.10 4.21
N GLN A 193 -18.13 -11.95 4.70
CA GLN A 193 -19.49 -11.44 4.54
C GLN A 193 -19.46 -10.17 3.69
N HIS A 194 -20.18 -10.19 2.56
CA HIS A 194 -20.39 -9.01 1.73
C HIS A 194 -21.25 -7.98 2.47
N LEU A 195 -20.80 -6.72 2.48
CA LEU A 195 -21.56 -5.61 3.04
C LEU A 195 -22.24 -4.79 1.95
N PRO A 196 -23.56 -4.50 2.09
CA PRO A 196 -24.27 -3.65 1.13
C PRO A 196 -23.60 -2.29 0.97
N ARG A 197 -23.33 -1.87 -0.28
CA ARG A 197 -22.57 -0.65 -0.59
C ARG A 197 -22.93 0.58 0.26
N ARG A 198 -24.22 0.85 0.45
CA ARG A 198 -24.71 2.01 1.21
C ARG A 198 -24.33 2.03 2.70
N SER A 199 -23.87 0.91 3.28
CA SER A 199 -23.50 0.85 4.69
C SER A 199 -22.08 1.32 4.98
N TRP A 200 -21.23 1.52 3.96
CA TRP A 200 -19.81 1.79 4.14
C TRP A 200 -19.22 2.84 3.20
N ILE A 201 -19.90 3.21 2.12
CA ILE A 201 -19.37 4.23 1.20
C ILE A 201 -19.16 5.58 1.91
N LEU A 202 -18.13 6.28 1.48
CA LEU A 202 -17.83 7.62 1.98
C LEU A 202 -18.89 8.63 1.50
N PRO A 203 -19.08 9.76 2.21
CA PRO A 203 -19.99 10.82 1.77
C PRO A 203 -19.70 11.27 0.33
N SER A 204 -18.42 11.44 -0.03
CA SER A 204 -18.01 11.83 -1.38
C SER A 204 -18.29 10.76 -2.43
N MET A 205 -18.34 9.47 -2.06
CA MET A 205 -18.72 8.40 -3.00
C MET A 205 -20.23 8.39 -3.29
N SER A 206 -21.04 8.98 -2.40
CA SER A 206 -22.49 9.06 -2.56
C SER A 206 -22.91 10.06 -3.64
N THR A 207 -22.01 10.96 -4.05
CA THR A 207 -22.26 11.92 -5.15
C THR A 207 -22.01 11.31 -6.53
N TRP A 208 -21.46 10.09 -6.60
CA TRP A 208 -21.16 9.38 -7.84
C TRP A 208 -22.46 8.83 -8.46
N THR A 209 -23.11 9.65 -9.28
CA THR A 209 -24.39 9.30 -9.88
C THR A 209 -24.24 8.23 -10.96
N GLN A 210 -25.30 7.44 -11.16
CA GLN A 210 -25.31 6.42 -12.22
C GLN A 210 -25.10 7.03 -13.61
N ALA A 211 -25.64 8.24 -13.86
CA ALA A 211 -25.45 8.92 -15.14
C ALA A 211 -23.98 9.26 -15.38
N THR A 212 -23.28 9.82 -14.38
CA THR A 212 -21.85 10.13 -14.47
C THR A 212 -21.00 8.87 -14.67
N ILE A 213 -21.31 7.79 -13.94
CA ILE A 213 -20.65 6.49 -14.07
C ILE A 213 -20.81 5.94 -15.49
N THR A 214 -22.04 5.91 -16.01
CA THR A 214 -22.32 5.42 -17.37
C THR A 214 -21.55 6.24 -18.40
N THR A 215 -21.58 7.57 -18.32
CA THR A 215 -20.83 8.44 -19.25
C THR A 215 -19.33 8.16 -19.25
N LEU A 216 -18.72 7.97 -18.06
CA LEU A 216 -17.29 7.67 -17.97
C LEU A 216 -16.96 6.31 -18.59
N LEU A 217 -17.73 5.29 -18.23
CA LEU A 217 -17.51 3.94 -18.72
C LEU A 217 -17.81 3.81 -20.22
N ASP A 218 -18.75 4.59 -20.78
CA ASP A 218 -19.00 4.63 -22.22
C ASP A 218 -17.82 5.24 -22.99
N LEU A 219 -17.22 6.31 -22.46
CA LEU A 219 -16.01 6.88 -23.04
C LEU A 219 -14.82 5.93 -22.93
N ALA A 220 -14.69 5.24 -21.79
CA ALA A 220 -13.66 4.21 -21.60
C ALA A 220 -13.85 3.05 -22.58
N GLU A 221 -15.07 2.55 -22.73
CA GLU A 221 -15.41 1.47 -23.67
C GLU A 221 -15.13 1.86 -25.12
N PHE A 222 -15.53 3.06 -25.52
CA PHE A 222 -15.22 3.60 -26.84
C PHE A 222 -13.70 3.65 -27.08
N SER A 223 -12.94 4.16 -26.11
CA SER A 223 -11.48 4.24 -26.19
C SER A 223 -10.82 2.86 -26.28
N LEU A 224 -11.33 1.88 -25.52
CA LEU A 224 -10.87 0.48 -25.58
C LEU A 224 -11.15 -0.12 -26.95
N ARG A 225 -12.34 0.10 -27.53
CA ARG A 225 -12.69 -0.39 -28.88
C ARG A 225 -11.76 0.18 -29.95
N GLU A 226 -11.43 1.46 -29.87
CA GLU A 226 -10.44 2.07 -30.76
C GLU A 226 -9.06 1.41 -30.62
N CYS A 227 -8.59 1.16 -29.40
CA CYS A 227 -7.30 0.48 -29.17
C CYS A 227 -7.32 -0.94 -29.74
N VAL A 228 -8.40 -1.70 -29.51
CA VAL A 228 -8.58 -3.06 -30.05
C VAL A 228 -8.50 -3.06 -31.57
N GLN A 229 -9.14 -2.10 -32.24
CA GLN A 229 -9.09 -1.98 -33.69
C GLN A 229 -7.70 -1.56 -34.19
N ASN A 230 -7.11 -0.51 -33.61
CA ASN A 230 -5.84 0.07 -34.06
C ASN A 230 -4.66 -0.90 -33.85
N LEU A 231 -4.67 -1.65 -32.75
CA LEU A 231 -3.64 -2.64 -32.43
C LEU A 231 -3.99 -4.05 -32.96
N SER A 232 -5.13 -4.21 -33.63
CA SER A 232 -5.63 -5.50 -34.12
C SER A 232 -5.67 -6.59 -33.04
N LEU A 233 -6.06 -6.23 -31.82
CA LEU A 233 -6.11 -7.15 -30.69
C LEU A 233 -7.30 -8.11 -30.86
N GLN A 234 -7.05 -9.40 -30.61
CA GLN A 234 -8.13 -10.39 -30.52
C GLN A 234 -8.83 -10.29 -29.16
N ALA A 235 -9.49 -9.16 -28.91
CA ALA A 235 -10.05 -8.81 -27.62
C ALA A 235 -11.58 -8.74 -27.63
N THR A 236 -12.19 -9.18 -26.54
CA THR A 236 -13.62 -9.00 -26.25
C THR A 236 -13.76 -7.95 -25.16
N ILE A 237 -14.68 -7.01 -25.37
CA ILE A 237 -15.03 -5.99 -24.38
C ILE A 237 -15.92 -6.62 -23.30
N LEU A 238 -15.57 -6.41 -22.03
CA LEU A 238 -16.38 -6.81 -20.88
C LEU A 238 -16.83 -5.57 -20.10
N ARG A 239 -18.14 -5.31 -20.09
CA ARG A 239 -18.76 -4.23 -19.33
C ARG A 239 -19.39 -4.75 -18.05
N LYS A 240 -19.05 -4.14 -16.91
CA LYS A 240 -19.63 -4.38 -15.58
C LYS A 240 -20.36 -3.12 -15.08
N GLU A 241 -20.99 -3.20 -13.92
CA GLU A 241 -21.72 -2.06 -13.32
C GLU A 241 -20.81 -0.84 -13.07
N ARG A 242 -19.57 -1.09 -12.64
CA ARG A 242 -18.62 -0.04 -12.22
C ARG A 242 -17.23 -0.21 -12.85
N ALA A 243 -17.16 -0.96 -13.94
CA ALA A 243 -15.90 -1.23 -14.64
C ALA A 243 -16.16 -1.58 -16.11
N VAL A 244 -15.16 -1.35 -16.97
CA VAL A 244 -15.15 -1.86 -18.35
C VAL A 244 -13.73 -2.23 -18.74
N GLY A 245 -13.56 -3.30 -19.51
CA GLY A 245 -12.23 -3.77 -19.90
C GLY A 245 -12.21 -4.60 -21.17
N ILE A 246 -11.02 -5.04 -21.53
CA ILE A 246 -10.77 -6.00 -22.62
C ILE A 246 -10.16 -7.27 -22.06
N ILE A 247 -10.65 -8.41 -22.53
CA ILE A 247 -10.08 -9.74 -22.24
C ILE A 247 -9.75 -10.46 -23.55
N PRO A 248 -8.85 -11.46 -23.55
CA PRO A 248 -8.58 -12.27 -24.74
C PRO A 248 -9.85 -12.98 -25.21
N SER A 249 -10.15 -12.92 -26.51
CA SER A 249 -11.35 -13.55 -27.08
C SER A 249 -11.25 -15.07 -27.16
N LEU A 250 -10.03 -15.59 -27.18
CA LEU A 250 -9.75 -17.02 -27.25
C LEU A 250 -9.18 -17.51 -25.91
N PRO A 251 -9.69 -18.63 -25.35
CA PRO A 251 -9.12 -19.22 -24.15
C PRO A 251 -7.62 -19.50 -24.32
N GLY A 252 -6.81 -19.07 -23.36
CA GLY A 252 -5.36 -19.27 -23.35
C GLY A 252 -4.56 -18.30 -24.25
N ALA A 253 -5.22 -17.42 -25.01
CA ALA A 253 -4.52 -16.37 -25.74
C ALA A 253 -3.94 -15.33 -24.78
N LYS A 254 -2.79 -14.76 -25.17
CA LYS A 254 -2.13 -13.69 -24.43
C LYS A 254 -1.95 -12.45 -25.28
N PHE A 255 -2.18 -11.29 -24.69
CA PHE A 255 -1.82 -10.04 -25.31
C PHE A 255 -0.32 -9.76 -25.12
N PRO A 256 0.36 -9.11 -26.09
CA PRO A 256 1.67 -8.54 -25.85
C PRO A 256 1.58 -7.49 -24.73
N ARG A 257 2.54 -7.50 -23.80
CA ARG A 257 2.54 -6.57 -22.66
C ARG A 257 2.50 -5.12 -23.15
N GLU A 258 3.31 -4.80 -24.14
CA GLU A 258 3.43 -3.45 -24.72
C GLU A 258 2.09 -2.96 -25.28
N SER A 259 1.27 -3.86 -25.84
CA SER A 259 -0.08 -3.52 -26.32
C SER A 259 -1.05 -3.21 -25.18
N LEU A 260 -0.91 -3.89 -24.05
CA LEU A 260 -1.68 -3.60 -22.84
C LEU A 260 -1.27 -2.24 -22.25
N GLU A 261 0.03 -1.98 -22.12
CA GLU A 261 0.54 -0.69 -21.62
C GLU A 261 0.07 0.48 -22.52
N GLU A 262 0.18 0.34 -23.85
CA GLU A 262 -0.33 1.34 -24.81
C GLU A 262 -1.84 1.57 -24.63
N THR A 263 -2.62 0.49 -24.51
CA THR A 263 -4.07 0.59 -24.32
C THR A 263 -4.41 1.34 -23.02
N VAL A 264 -3.73 1.02 -21.92
CA VAL A 264 -3.94 1.72 -20.64
C VAL A 264 -3.60 3.19 -20.76
N LEU A 265 -2.43 3.53 -21.32
CA LEU A 265 -1.98 4.92 -21.45
C LEU A 265 -2.94 5.76 -22.31
N VAL A 266 -3.42 5.21 -23.43
CA VAL A 266 -4.39 5.89 -24.30
C VAL A 266 -5.71 6.13 -23.58
N VAL A 267 -6.26 5.09 -22.93
CA VAL A 267 -7.54 5.18 -22.22
C VAL A 267 -7.44 6.14 -21.03
N GLN A 268 -6.39 6.01 -20.21
CA GLN A 268 -6.11 6.91 -19.09
C GLN A 268 -6.07 8.36 -19.57
N LYS A 269 -5.30 8.65 -20.63
CA LYS A 269 -5.13 10.02 -21.12
C LYS A 269 -6.43 10.61 -21.66
N LYS A 270 -7.22 9.83 -22.41
CA LYS A 270 -8.53 10.26 -22.91
C LYS A 270 -9.49 10.60 -21.78
N LEU A 271 -9.56 9.74 -20.75
CA LEU A 271 -10.42 9.96 -19.60
C LEU A 271 -9.97 11.18 -18.78
N GLU A 272 -8.68 11.34 -18.49
CA GLU A 272 -8.14 12.50 -17.75
C GLU A 272 -8.42 13.85 -18.43
N MET A 273 -8.45 13.87 -19.77
CA MET A 273 -8.73 15.09 -20.54
C MET A 273 -10.23 15.40 -20.67
N SER A 274 -11.10 14.44 -20.35
CA SER A 274 -12.56 14.59 -20.44
C SER A 274 -13.16 15.29 -19.22
N ASP A 275 -14.31 15.96 -19.39
CA ASP A 275 -15.01 16.59 -18.27
C ASP A 275 -15.52 15.57 -17.26
N VAL A 276 -15.91 14.37 -17.70
CA VAL A 276 -16.41 13.32 -16.81
C VAL A 276 -15.29 12.70 -15.97
N GLY A 277 -14.08 12.51 -16.54
CA GLY A 277 -12.92 12.00 -15.80
C GLY A 277 -12.36 12.99 -14.78
N ARG A 278 -12.68 14.29 -14.88
CA ARG A 278 -12.40 15.28 -13.81
C ARG A 278 -13.41 15.22 -12.67
N GLN A 279 -14.62 14.71 -12.91
CA GLN A 279 -15.71 14.64 -11.93
C GLN A 279 -15.72 13.35 -11.14
N LEU A 280 -15.26 12.26 -11.75
CA LEU A 280 -15.36 10.92 -11.20
C LEU A 280 -13.97 10.27 -11.18
N PRO A 281 -13.49 9.81 -10.01
CA PRO A 281 -12.24 9.07 -9.94
C PRO A 281 -12.37 7.74 -10.67
N PHE A 282 -11.29 7.33 -11.31
CA PHE A 282 -11.17 6.08 -12.04
C PHE A 282 -9.72 5.60 -12.01
N CYS A 283 -9.53 4.31 -12.27
CA CYS A 283 -8.22 3.73 -12.51
C CYS A 283 -8.27 2.90 -13.80
N ALA A 284 -7.38 3.19 -14.74
CA ALA A 284 -7.09 2.31 -15.87
C ALA A 284 -5.79 1.54 -15.57
N PHE A 285 -5.81 0.21 -15.69
CA PHE A 285 -4.66 -0.61 -15.35
C PHE A 285 -4.50 -1.83 -16.26
N ASN A 286 -3.26 -2.32 -16.34
CA ASN A 286 -2.88 -3.56 -16.99
C ASN A 286 -2.95 -4.69 -15.96
N GLY A 287 -3.84 -5.66 -16.15
CA GLY A 287 -4.00 -6.82 -15.26
C GLY A 287 -3.16 -8.04 -15.68
N GLY A 288 -2.06 -7.82 -16.41
CA GLY A 288 -1.12 -8.85 -16.85
C GLY A 288 -1.54 -9.56 -18.14
N ASN A 289 -2.84 -9.79 -18.34
CA ASN A 289 -3.38 -10.30 -19.61
C ASN A 289 -4.75 -9.71 -19.99
N ASP A 290 -5.14 -8.63 -19.34
CA ASP A 290 -6.33 -7.84 -19.63
C ASP A 290 -6.06 -6.36 -19.32
N VAL A 291 -6.97 -5.48 -19.75
CA VAL A 291 -6.98 -4.07 -19.34
C VAL A 291 -8.37 -3.76 -18.82
N PHE A 292 -8.43 -3.11 -17.65
CA PHE A 292 -9.69 -2.65 -17.07
C PHE A 292 -9.61 -1.17 -16.70
N VAL A 293 -10.77 -0.53 -16.77
CA VAL A 293 -11.06 0.78 -16.21
C VAL A 293 -12.11 0.60 -15.14
N ASP A 294 -11.73 0.85 -13.89
CA ASP A 294 -12.62 0.77 -12.73
C ASP A 294 -13.04 2.18 -12.28
N ILE A 295 -14.27 2.32 -11.79
CA ILE A 295 -14.70 3.54 -11.08
C ILE A 295 -14.15 3.51 -9.66
N GLY A 296 -13.47 4.60 -9.28
CA GLY A 296 -12.69 4.71 -8.06
C GLY A 296 -11.22 4.34 -8.29
N ASP A 297 -10.44 4.41 -7.22
CA ASP A 297 -9.05 3.95 -7.21
C ASP A 297 -8.67 3.39 -5.82
N LYS A 298 -7.51 2.76 -5.66
CA LYS A 298 -7.02 2.23 -4.38
C LYS A 298 -6.98 3.25 -3.24
N SER A 299 -6.82 4.55 -3.50
CA SER A 299 -6.87 5.56 -2.43
C SER A 299 -8.24 5.61 -1.76
N TRP A 300 -9.31 5.43 -2.54
CA TRP A 300 -10.67 5.32 -2.01
C TRP A 300 -10.87 4.03 -1.21
N GLY A 301 -10.28 2.93 -1.65
CA GLY A 301 -10.29 1.67 -0.89
C GLY A 301 -9.63 1.82 0.48
N VAL A 302 -8.45 2.46 0.52
CA VAL A 302 -7.73 2.76 1.77
C VAL A 302 -8.53 3.73 2.66
N LEU A 303 -9.12 4.79 2.10
CA LEU A 303 -9.97 5.72 2.86
C LEU A 303 -11.18 5.02 3.48
N VAL A 304 -11.82 4.09 2.74
CA VAL A 304 -12.91 3.29 3.31
C VAL A 304 -12.42 2.44 4.47
N CYS A 305 -11.23 1.82 4.36
CA CYS A 305 -10.65 1.08 5.48
C CYS A 305 -10.42 1.98 6.70
N GLN A 306 -9.86 3.18 6.49
CA GLN A 306 -9.60 4.18 7.54
C GLN A 306 -10.89 4.62 8.25
N GLU A 307 -11.93 4.92 7.48
CA GLU A 307 -13.23 5.37 7.99
C GLU A 307 -14.01 4.23 8.66
N TYR A 308 -14.08 3.07 8.03
CA TYR A 308 -14.83 1.92 8.55
C TYR A 308 -14.26 1.45 9.88
N PHE A 309 -12.94 1.22 9.96
CA PHE A 309 -12.31 0.77 11.19
C PHE A 309 -12.25 1.86 12.25
N GLY A 310 -11.95 3.11 11.88
CA GLY A 310 -11.85 4.22 12.83
C GLY A 310 -13.18 4.54 13.51
N ARG A 311 -14.28 4.54 12.74
CA ARG A 311 -15.63 4.79 13.29
C ARG A 311 -16.28 3.57 13.96
N GLY A 312 -15.57 2.45 14.09
CA GLY A 312 -16.07 1.21 14.69
C GLY A 312 -17.22 0.56 13.92
N GLY A 313 -17.29 0.74 12.60
CA GLY A 313 -18.37 0.24 11.73
C GLY A 313 -19.77 0.81 12.01
N LYS A 314 -19.93 1.69 13.01
CA LYS A 314 -21.23 2.24 13.47
C LYS A 314 -21.21 3.75 13.81
N GLY A 315 -20.16 4.49 13.46
CA GLY A 315 -20.18 5.96 13.46
C GLY A 315 -19.78 6.65 14.77
N GLY A 316 -19.15 5.96 15.72
CA GLY A 316 -18.87 6.50 17.06
C GLY A 316 -17.42 6.98 17.30
N GLY A 317 -16.46 6.61 16.45
CA GLY A 317 -15.04 6.99 16.57
C GLY A 317 -14.57 7.96 15.49
N GLU A 318 -13.31 8.37 15.54
CA GLU A 318 -12.65 9.15 14.47
C GLU A 318 -12.03 8.23 13.42
N ALA A 319 -11.94 8.70 12.18
CA ALA A 319 -11.26 7.97 11.11
C ALA A 319 -9.77 7.75 11.42
N ILE A 320 -9.21 6.61 11.02
CA ILE A 320 -7.78 6.36 11.16
C ILE A 320 -7.03 7.31 10.21
N LYS A 321 -6.08 8.08 10.75
CA LYS A 321 -5.32 9.07 9.99
C LYS A 321 -4.22 8.43 9.14
N GLY A 322 -3.77 9.14 8.10
CA GLY A 322 -2.68 8.71 7.22
C GLY A 322 -1.34 8.48 7.95
N GLU A 323 -1.08 9.23 9.04
CA GLU A 323 0.10 9.07 9.91
C GLU A 323 0.08 7.79 10.76
N ARG A 324 -1.07 7.09 10.79
CA ARG A 324 -1.32 5.83 11.50
C ARG A 324 -1.63 4.68 10.52
N THR A 325 -1.48 4.94 9.22
CA THR A 325 -1.83 4.02 8.13
C THR A 325 -0.61 3.71 7.28
N LEU A 326 -0.34 2.43 7.06
CA LEU A 326 0.66 1.94 6.11
C LEU A 326 -0.04 1.17 4.99
N HIS A 327 0.11 1.60 3.75
CA HIS A 327 -0.20 0.81 2.56
C HIS A 327 1.05 0.09 2.07
N VAL A 328 0.93 -1.16 1.66
CA VAL A 328 2.00 -1.96 1.04
C VAL A 328 1.50 -2.40 -0.32
N GLY A 329 2.21 -2.03 -1.39
CA GLY A 329 1.80 -2.33 -2.76
C GLY A 329 2.93 -2.13 -3.77
N ASP A 330 2.74 -2.65 -4.98
CA ASP A 330 3.72 -2.55 -6.07
C ASP A 330 3.40 -1.41 -7.04
N GLN A 331 4.34 -0.49 -7.23
CA GLN A 331 4.22 0.60 -8.21
C GLN A 331 4.96 0.33 -9.53
N PHE A 332 5.63 -0.82 -9.71
CA PHE A 332 6.30 -1.19 -10.96
C PHE A 332 5.34 -1.66 -12.04
N LEU A 333 4.24 -2.34 -11.66
CA LEU A 333 3.33 -2.99 -12.60
C LEU A 333 2.25 -2.11 -13.19
N SER A 334 2.36 -0.78 -13.10
CA SER A 334 1.29 0.10 -13.58
C SER A 334 1.79 1.29 -14.41
N ALA A 335 1.91 1.12 -15.73
CA ALA A 335 1.42 2.21 -16.57
C ALA A 335 -0.08 2.29 -16.26
N GLY A 336 -0.49 3.31 -15.51
CA GLY A 336 -1.82 3.37 -14.87
C GLY A 336 -1.82 3.73 -13.38
N SER A 337 -0.67 3.61 -12.68
CA SER A 337 -0.47 4.17 -11.33
C SER A 337 -1.47 3.68 -10.26
N ASN A 338 -1.81 2.39 -10.22
CA ASN A 338 -2.86 1.89 -9.32
C ASN A 338 -2.48 2.08 -7.83
N ASP A 339 -1.35 1.53 -7.39
CA ASP A 339 -0.86 1.66 -5.99
C ASP A 339 -0.30 3.04 -5.66
N PHE A 340 0.13 3.77 -6.69
CA PHE A 340 0.60 5.14 -6.54
C PHE A 340 -0.47 6.06 -5.96
N LYS A 341 -1.76 5.78 -6.17
CA LYS A 341 -2.86 6.58 -5.61
C LYS A 341 -2.95 6.45 -4.10
N ALA A 342 -2.63 5.30 -3.51
CA ALA A 342 -2.73 5.08 -2.06
C ALA A 342 -1.85 6.07 -1.25
N ARG A 343 -0.74 6.54 -1.82
CA ARG A 343 0.18 7.49 -1.17
C ARG A 343 -0.44 8.86 -0.85
N VAL A 344 -1.62 9.18 -1.40
CA VAL A 344 -2.31 10.46 -1.15
C VAL A 344 -3.17 10.42 0.12
N VAL A 345 -3.36 9.24 0.73
CA VAL A 345 -4.23 9.02 1.89
C VAL A 345 -3.54 8.33 3.06
N GLY A 346 -2.34 7.77 2.85
CA GLY A 346 -1.53 7.21 3.92
C GLY A 346 -0.08 6.96 3.51
N THR A 347 0.75 6.64 4.50
CA THR A 347 2.14 6.19 4.30
C THR A 347 2.13 4.94 3.41
N THR A 348 3.03 4.84 2.42
CA THR A 348 3.01 3.76 1.42
C THR A 348 4.40 3.16 1.19
N ALA A 349 4.60 1.89 1.53
CA ALA A 349 5.80 1.15 1.17
C ALA A 349 5.67 0.57 -0.25
N TRP A 350 6.67 0.82 -1.08
CA TRP A 350 6.72 0.29 -2.45
C TRP A 350 7.54 -1.00 -2.47
N ILE A 351 6.88 -2.13 -2.67
CA ILE A 351 7.49 -3.46 -2.79
C ILE A 351 7.58 -3.89 -4.24
N ALA A 352 8.50 -4.79 -4.57
CA ALA A 352 8.66 -5.37 -5.91
C ALA A 352 8.30 -6.85 -5.98
N SER A 353 8.05 -7.49 -4.84
CA SER A 353 7.70 -8.91 -4.75
C SER A 353 7.12 -9.28 -3.39
N PRO A 354 6.48 -10.45 -3.25
CA PRO A 354 6.04 -10.98 -1.97
C PRO A 354 7.16 -11.13 -0.93
N GLU A 355 8.38 -11.46 -1.35
CA GLU A 355 9.55 -11.55 -0.44
C GLU A 355 9.91 -10.19 0.15
N GLU A 356 9.83 -9.11 -0.61
CA GLU A 356 10.06 -7.77 -0.07
C GLU A 356 8.97 -7.36 0.92
N THR A 357 7.72 -7.80 0.73
CA THR A 357 6.66 -7.62 1.72
C THR A 357 7.01 -8.34 3.03
N VAL A 358 7.51 -9.57 2.97
CA VAL A 358 7.96 -10.34 4.13
C VAL A 358 9.09 -9.60 4.88
N ASP A 359 10.12 -9.16 4.16
CA ASP A 359 11.23 -8.39 4.72
C ASP A 359 10.75 -7.09 5.39
N LEU A 360 9.86 -6.34 4.73
CA LEU A 360 9.26 -5.11 5.24
C LEU A 360 8.51 -5.37 6.56
N LEU A 361 7.71 -6.44 6.61
CA LEU A 361 6.95 -6.78 7.81
C LEU A 361 7.83 -7.30 8.95
N ASP A 362 8.96 -7.93 8.66
CA ASP A 362 9.96 -8.30 9.66
C ASP A 362 10.67 -7.07 10.26
N GLU A 363 10.99 -6.08 9.42
CA GLU A 363 11.50 -4.78 9.87
C GLU A 363 10.47 -4.08 10.77
N LEU A 364 9.22 -3.97 10.33
CA LEU A 364 8.12 -3.37 11.09
C LEU A 364 7.89 -4.09 12.42
N GLY A 365 7.83 -5.42 12.41
CA GLY A 365 7.65 -6.23 13.61
C GLY A 365 8.77 -6.01 14.63
N THR A 366 10.00 -5.82 14.16
CA THR A 366 11.14 -5.49 15.02
C THR A 366 10.97 -4.12 15.67
N MET A 367 10.55 -3.11 14.90
CA MET A 367 10.28 -1.77 15.43
C MET A 367 9.14 -1.77 16.47
N ILE A 368 8.05 -2.51 16.22
CA ILE A 368 6.93 -2.65 17.17
C ILE A 368 7.38 -3.30 18.49
N ARG A 369 8.18 -4.38 18.43
CA ARG A 369 8.73 -5.03 19.65
C ARG A 369 9.59 -4.07 20.46
N HIS A 370 10.39 -3.25 19.80
CA HIS A 370 11.25 -2.28 20.48
C HIS A 370 10.47 -1.13 21.13
N GLY A 371 9.42 -0.62 20.48
CA GLY A 371 8.53 0.39 21.08
C GLY A 371 7.91 -0.10 22.40
N LYS A 372 7.35 -1.32 22.41
CA LYS A 372 6.77 -1.93 23.62
C LYS A 372 7.79 -2.15 24.74
N GLY A 373 9.02 -2.52 24.38
CA GLY A 373 10.12 -2.72 25.35
C GLY A 373 10.61 -1.42 25.99
N GLN A 374 10.31 -0.26 25.40
CA GLN A 374 10.63 1.07 25.94
C GLN A 374 9.48 1.62 26.78
N ASP A 375 8.21 1.46 26.37
CA ASP A 375 7.06 1.85 27.21
C ASP A 375 7.07 1.11 28.57
N ALA A 376 7.53 -0.14 28.59
CA ALA A 376 7.74 -0.91 29.82
C ALA A 376 8.92 -0.42 30.69
N ARG A 377 9.88 0.33 30.13
CA ARG A 377 11.05 0.88 30.84
C ARG A 377 10.90 2.37 31.21
N CYS A 378 10.22 3.15 30.37
CA CYS A 378 9.92 4.58 30.56
C CYS A 378 8.75 4.85 31.52
N GLY A 379 8.25 3.84 32.23
CA GLY A 379 7.46 4.05 33.46
C GLY A 379 8.24 4.74 34.59
N VAL A 380 9.52 5.06 34.37
CA VAL A 380 10.39 5.83 35.26
C VAL A 380 11.15 6.85 34.39
N GLU A 381 10.93 8.13 34.68
CA GLU A 381 11.61 9.33 34.14
C GLU A 381 11.16 9.88 32.78
N SER A 382 10.98 11.21 32.78
CA SER A 382 10.32 12.01 31.76
C SER A 382 11.28 13.03 31.11
N LEU A 383 10.86 13.53 29.94
CA LEU A 383 11.24 14.80 29.27
C LEU A 383 12.73 14.97 28.88
N ASP A 384 13.04 14.84 27.58
CA ASP A 384 13.36 15.97 26.66
C ASP A 384 13.93 15.43 25.32
N GLY A 385 13.84 16.23 24.26
CA GLY A 385 14.09 15.85 22.86
C GLY A 385 15.51 15.39 22.54
N GLY A 386 15.67 14.06 22.39
CA GLY A 386 16.92 13.43 21.99
C GLY A 386 16.75 12.14 21.16
N LEU A 387 15.73 12.05 20.31
CA LEU A 387 15.36 10.77 19.65
C LEU A 387 16.44 10.18 18.72
N GLY A 388 17.27 11.03 18.08
CA GLY A 388 18.18 10.60 17.00
C GLY A 388 19.50 9.94 17.44
N ARG A 389 20.11 10.37 18.55
CA ARG A 389 21.35 9.72 19.06
C ARG A 389 21.05 8.42 19.77
N ASP A 390 19.95 8.42 20.50
CA ASP A 390 19.53 7.29 21.31
C ASP A 390 19.20 6.09 20.42
N LEU A 391 18.53 6.29 19.29
CA LEU A 391 18.22 5.20 18.34
C LEU A 391 19.48 4.53 17.76
N LEU A 392 20.54 5.29 17.49
CA LEU A 392 21.82 4.78 16.96
C LEU A 392 22.61 3.99 18.00
N GLU A 393 22.75 4.51 19.22
CA GLU A 393 23.38 3.79 20.34
C GLU A 393 22.58 2.52 20.71
N ARG A 394 21.26 2.56 20.57
CA ARG A 394 20.35 1.43 20.83
C ARG A 394 20.45 0.32 19.78
N ILE A 395 20.67 0.65 18.51
CA ILE A 395 20.94 -0.35 17.46
C ILE A 395 22.32 -0.99 17.67
N ASP A 396 23.32 -0.23 18.11
CA ASP A 396 24.65 -0.77 18.40
C ASP A 396 24.65 -1.77 19.58
N MET A 397 23.82 -1.54 20.61
CA MET A 397 23.65 -2.50 21.72
C MET A 397 22.96 -3.82 21.35
N LEU A 398 22.13 -3.84 20.29
CA LEU A 398 21.45 -5.04 19.81
C LEU A 398 22.43 -6.08 19.25
N PHE A 399 23.49 -5.63 18.58
CA PHE A 399 24.48 -6.51 17.95
C PHE A 399 25.62 -6.94 18.89
N GLN A 400 25.81 -6.26 20.03
CA GLN A 400 26.70 -6.75 21.09
C GLN A 400 26.13 -7.99 21.82
N LYS A 401 24.79 -8.13 21.89
CA LYS A 401 24.14 -9.28 22.55
C LYS A 401 23.99 -10.52 21.66
N HIS A 402 24.05 -10.35 20.34
CA HIS A 402 24.00 -11.44 19.37
C HIS A 402 25.06 -11.21 18.28
N PRO A 403 26.34 -11.50 18.57
CA PRO A 403 27.36 -11.51 17.54
C PRO A 403 26.99 -12.56 16.47
N ALA A 404 26.98 -12.15 15.20
CA ALA A 404 26.87 -13.09 14.09
C ALA A 404 28.05 -14.08 14.14
N PRO A 405 27.86 -15.35 13.73
CA PRO A 405 28.93 -16.34 13.72
C PRO A 405 30.10 -15.80 12.89
N GLY A 406 31.26 -15.75 13.54
CA GLY A 406 32.38 -14.91 13.15
C GLY A 406 33.01 -15.26 11.80
N SER A 407 33.51 -14.22 11.17
CA SER A 407 34.72 -14.27 10.35
C SER A 407 35.87 -14.82 11.21
N GLY A 408 36.19 -16.10 11.04
CA GLY A 408 37.49 -16.63 11.44
C GLY A 408 38.58 -16.08 10.51
N GLU A 409 39.74 -15.84 11.11
CA GLU A 409 40.96 -15.19 10.60
C GLU A 409 41.41 -15.58 9.19
#